data_AF-A0A6A4SZD3-F1
#
_entry.id   AF-A0A6A4SZD3-F1
#
_cell.length_a   1.000
_cell.length_b   1.000
_cell.length_c   1.000
_cell.angle_alpha   90.00
_cell.angle_beta   90.00
_cell.angle_gamma   90.00
#
_symmetry.space_group_name_H-M   'P 1'
#
loop_
_entity.id
_entity.type
_entity.pdbx_description
1 polymer ?
#
loop_
_entity_poly.entity_id
_entity_poly.type
_entity_poly.pdbx_seq_one_letter_code
_entity_poly.pdbx_strand_id
1 'polypeptide(L)'
;MHSPETNPDFVGNCPRVYLASPHDASSARADWCYQSQFTCDHQCNAPDKWNHANSNCAGKYQSPINIVTRKTLKDERLTPFQFNNYQQIFRGTIKNNGHSVQVGVPHLSTISGGGLPTSYKAVQFHLHWGNNGGPGSEHTIDGEQYPMELHIVHMKHHYTDLTTALSDPEGVAVLGFFYERSNSANRKYDPIINALLSIAATNDNTSLASVSLTQLIPSEQNMTSYYRYKGSLTTPGCTEAVIWTLFENPIPLSMDQLRTFSELKFHDGKSMVGTFRPVQPLNGRKVLWSGSGVVLASSALLAVAMATALGLSQPY
;
A
#
# COMPACT_ATOMS: atom_id res chain seq x y z
N MET A 1 -24.12 -27.97 2.93
CA MET A 1 -24.67 -26.64 2.65
C MET A 1 -25.00 -25.97 3.97
N HIS A 2 -24.05 -25.21 4.51
CA HIS A 2 -24.27 -24.34 5.66
C HIS A 2 -23.65 -23.00 5.27
N SER A 3 -24.51 -22.00 5.11
CA SER A 3 -24.12 -20.60 4.97
C SER A 3 -23.63 -20.11 6.34
N PRO A 4 -22.52 -19.35 6.43
CA PRO A 4 -22.22 -18.64 7.66
C PRO A 4 -23.12 -17.40 7.77
N GLU A 5 -23.75 -17.27 8.92
CA GLU A 5 -24.56 -16.13 9.34
C GLU A 5 -23.72 -14.85 9.30
N THR A 6 -24.26 -13.83 8.64
CA THR A 6 -23.73 -12.47 8.68
C THR A 6 -24.07 -11.85 10.04
N ASN A 7 -23.03 -11.52 10.81
CA ASN A 7 -23.11 -10.74 12.03
C ASN A 7 -23.77 -9.37 11.75
N PRO A 8 -24.93 -9.03 12.36
CA PRO A 8 -25.64 -7.80 12.07
C PRO A 8 -25.31 -6.75 13.11
N ASP A 9 -24.13 -6.13 13.03
CA ASP A 9 -23.86 -4.87 13.72
C ASP A 9 -22.91 -4.05 12.85
N PHE A 10 -23.18 -2.74 12.74
CA PHE A 10 -22.53 -1.74 11.86
C PHE A 10 -23.13 -1.53 10.46
N VAL A 11 -24.42 -1.19 10.40
CA VAL A 11 -24.87 -0.18 9.43
C VAL A 11 -25.75 0.81 10.18
N GLY A 12 -25.20 2.00 10.46
CA GLY A 12 -25.95 3.09 11.07
C GLY A 12 -27.10 3.52 10.17
N ASN A 13 -28.31 3.03 10.45
CA ASN A 13 -29.54 3.65 9.95
C ASN A 13 -29.69 4.99 10.68
N CYS A 14 -29.04 6.03 10.19
CA CYS A 14 -29.32 7.38 10.68
C CYS A 14 -30.80 7.66 10.40
N PRO A 15 -31.59 8.12 11.40
CA PRO A 15 -32.98 8.46 11.15
C PRO A 15 -33.04 9.47 10.00
N ARG A 16 -34.01 9.30 9.09
CA ARG A 16 -34.29 10.31 8.05
C ARG A 16 -34.70 11.60 8.75
N VAL A 17 -33.74 12.45 9.08
CA VAL A 17 -34.02 13.80 9.53
C VAL A 17 -34.53 14.55 8.31
N TYR A 18 -35.79 14.98 8.37
CA TYR A 18 -36.39 15.87 7.38
C TYR A 18 -35.48 17.10 7.24
N LEU A 19 -35.08 17.40 6.00
CA LEU A 19 -34.26 18.55 5.65
C LEU A 19 -34.85 19.82 6.29
N ALA A 20 -34.10 20.44 7.21
CA ALA A 20 -34.31 21.83 7.56
C ALA A 20 -33.78 22.72 6.41
N SER A 21 -34.43 23.87 6.22
CA SER A 21 -34.34 24.79 5.07
C SER A 21 -32.93 25.09 4.52
N PRO A 22 -32.83 25.39 3.21
CA PRO A 22 -31.58 25.72 2.53
C PRO A 22 -31.17 27.18 2.79
N HIS A 23 -30.75 27.51 4.00
CA HIS A 23 -30.12 28.80 4.30
C HIS A 23 -28.97 28.63 5.29
N ASP A 24 -27.94 27.87 4.88
CA ASP A 24 -26.56 28.12 5.31
C ASP A 24 -25.59 27.37 4.38
N ALA A 25 -25.57 27.80 3.12
CA ALA A 25 -24.57 27.36 2.16
C ALA A 25 -23.27 28.12 2.42
N SER A 26 -22.51 27.70 3.43
CA SER A 26 -21.08 27.97 3.44
C SER A 26 -20.40 26.94 2.53
N SER A 27 -19.64 27.43 1.57
CA SER A 27 -18.84 26.68 0.61
C SER A 27 -17.67 25.95 1.32
N ALA A 28 -17.98 24.96 2.15
CA ALA A 28 -17.00 23.98 2.58
C ALA A 28 -16.80 23.00 1.41
N ARG A 29 -15.56 22.90 0.93
CA ARG A 29 -15.15 21.77 0.08
C ARG A 29 -15.65 20.51 0.80
N ALA A 30 -16.49 19.70 0.17
CA ALA A 30 -17.19 18.64 0.90
C ALA A 30 -16.18 17.60 1.39
N ASP A 31 -15.73 17.73 2.64
CA ASP A 31 -14.63 16.95 3.20
C ASP A 31 -14.98 15.46 3.20
N TRP A 32 -14.00 14.64 2.83
CA TRP A 32 -14.11 13.19 2.80
C TRP A 32 -13.57 12.58 4.08
N CYS A 33 -14.03 11.39 4.40
CA CYS A 33 -13.61 10.65 5.57
C CYS A 33 -13.63 9.14 5.30
N TYR A 34 -12.98 8.37 6.18
CA TYR A 34 -13.14 6.91 6.19
C TYR A 34 -14.45 6.50 6.86
N GLN A 35 -14.85 5.25 6.65
CA GLN A 35 -16.07 4.68 7.24
C GLN A 35 -16.08 4.78 8.78
N SER A 36 -14.91 4.66 9.43
CA SER A 36 -14.74 4.74 10.88
C SER A 36 -14.99 6.13 11.47
N GLN A 37 -14.92 7.18 10.67
CA GLN A 37 -15.14 8.57 11.09
C GLN A 37 -16.62 8.98 10.95
N PHE A 38 -17.35 8.34 10.05
CA PHE A 38 -18.74 8.65 9.79
C PHE A 38 -19.64 8.26 10.97
N THR A 39 -20.43 9.21 11.47
CA THR A 39 -21.49 8.97 12.46
C THR A 39 -22.70 9.83 12.12
N CYS A 40 -23.87 9.55 12.70
CA CYS A 40 -25.06 10.38 12.43
C CYS A 40 -24.90 11.84 12.87
N ASP A 41 -24.08 12.08 13.90
CA ASP A 41 -23.77 13.41 14.45
C ASP A 41 -22.56 14.08 13.76
N HIS A 42 -21.79 13.32 12.98
CA HIS A 42 -20.64 13.80 12.23
C HIS A 42 -20.67 13.22 10.81
N GLN A 43 -21.39 13.93 9.94
CA GLN A 43 -21.55 13.56 8.55
C GLN A 43 -20.39 14.10 7.71
N CYS A 44 -19.84 13.24 6.88
CA CYS A 44 -18.78 13.51 5.93
C CYS A 44 -18.97 12.59 4.73
N ASN A 45 -18.27 12.84 3.63
CA ASN A 45 -18.32 11.91 2.49
C ASN A 45 -17.53 10.65 2.86
N ALA A 46 -18.22 9.62 3.35
CA ALA A 46 -17.68 8.29 3.58
C ALA A 46 -17.39 7.56 2.24
N PRO A 47 -16.68 6.43 2.22
CA PRO A 47 -16.18 5.81 0.98
C PRO A 47 -17.23 5.55 -0.12
N ASP A 48 -18.47 5.22 0.25
CA ASP A 48 -19.59 5.02 -0.67
C ASP A 48 -20.11 6.32 -1.31
N LYS A 49 -19.75 7.48 -0.74
CA LYS A 49 -20.09 8.84 -1.21
C LYS A 49 -18.87 9.65 -1.66
N TRP A 50 -17.68 9.05 -1.74
CA TRP A 50 -16.48 9.77 -2.19
C TRP A 50 -16.61 10.35 -3.60
N ASN A 51 -17.48 9.80 -4.46
CA ASN A 51 -17.79 10.37 -5.76
C ASN A 51 -18.43 11.78 -5.69
N HIS A 52 -19.05 12.14 -4.56
CA HIS A 52 -19.56 13.49 -4.33
C HIS A 52 -18.44 14.48 -3.98
N ALA A 53 -17.39 14.02 -3.28
CA ALA A 53 -16.20 14.82 -2.99
C ALA A 53 -15.26 14.91 -4.22
N ASN A 54 -15.13 13.82 -4.97
CA ASN A 54 -14.34 13.75 -6.18
C ASN A 54 -14.93 12.72 -7.16
N SER A 55 -15.41 13.17 -8.32
CA SER A 55 -16.11 12.34 -9.31
C SER A 55 -15.29 11.15 -9.84
N ASN A 56 -13.96 11.23 -9.82
CA ASN A 56 -13.09 10.12 -10.24
C ASN A 56 -13.28 8.86 -9.37
N CYS A 57 -13.79 9.00 -8.14
CA CYS A 57 -14.05 7.86 -7.26
C CYS A 57 -15.19 6.95 -7.75
N ALA A 58 -15.98 7.39 -8.74
CA ALA A 58 -16.96 6.56 -9.45
C ALA A 58 -16.38 5.83 -10.68
N GLY A 59 -15.06 5.89 -10.89
CA GLY A 59 -14.37 5.19 -11.97
C GLY A 59 -14.55 3.66 -11.92
N LYS A 60 -14.24 2.99 -13.03
CA LYS A 60 -14.43 1.53 -13.16
C LYS A 60 -13.18 0.73 -12.82
N TYR A 61 -12.02 1.37 -12.78
CA TYR A 61 -10.72 0.75 -12.56
C TYR A 61 -10.12 1.19 -11.22
N GLN A 62 -10.98 1.26 -10.20
CA GLN A 62 -10.62 1.72 -8.86
C GLN A 62 -9.82 0.68 -8.05
N SER A 63 -9.10 1.17 -7.06
CA SER A 63 -8.34 0.42 -6.06
C SER A 63 -8.86 0.76 -4.65
N PRO A 64 -8.66 -0.10 -3.64
CA PRO A 64 -7.97 -1.40 -3.68
C PRO A 64 -8.86 -2.52 -4.27
N ILE A 65 -8.33 -3.72 -4.45
CA ILE A 65 -9.08 -4.90 -4.91
C ILE A 65 -8.79 -6.13 -4.03
N ASN A 66 -9.67 -7.12 -4.06
CA ASN A 66 -9.34 -8.47 -3.61
C ASN A 66 -8.58 -9.21 -4.72
N ILE A 67 -7.39 -9.75 -4.39
CA ILE A 67 -6.62 -10.62 -5.26
C ILE A 67 -7.07 -12.05 -5.04
N VAL A 68 -7.78 -12.62 -6.02
CA VAL A 68 -8.14 -14.04 -6.01
C VAL A 68 -6.99 -14.82 -6.63
N THR A 69 -6.13 -15.44 -5.80
CA THR A 69 -4.83 -15.99 -6.21
C THR A 69 -4.96 -17.00 -7.35
N ARG A 70 -5.94 -17.91 -7.25
CA ARG A 70 -6.26 -18.93 -8.27
C ARG A 70 -6.71 -18.37 -9.63
N LYS A 71 -7.08 -17.09 -9.70
CA LYS A 71 -7.50 -16.39 -10.94
C LYS A 71 -6.40 -15.48 -11.50
N THR A 72 -5.26 -15.39 -10.82
CA THR A 72 -4.13 -14.60 -11.32
C THR A 72 -3.49 -15.28 -12.51
N LEU A 73 -2.89 -14.47 -13.39
CA LEU A 73 -2.23 -14.96 -14.59
C LEU A 73 -0.73 -14.79 -14.42
N LYS A 74 0.00 -15.91 -14.43
CA LYS A 74 1.46 -15.85 -14.41
C LYS A 74 1.95 -15.10 -15.66
N ASP A 75 2.88 -14.16 -15.47
CA ASP A 75 3.51 -13.41 -16.55
C ASP A 75 5.03 -13.39 -16.38
N GLU A 76 5.74 -14.09 -17.26
CA GLU A 76 7.20 -14.26 -17.17
C GLU A 76 7.99 -12.96 -17.38
N ARG A 77 7.34 -11.90 -17.88
CA ARG A 77 7.95 -10.57 -18.02
C ARG A 77 8.04 -9.84 -16.67
N LEU A 78 7.32 -10.30 -15.65
CA LEU A 78 7.39 -9.77 -14.29
C LEU A 78 8.65 -10.31 -13.59
N THR A 79 9.79 -9.75 -13.96
CA THR A 79 11.10 -10.06 -13.40
C THR A 79 11.33 -9.42 -12.02
N PRO A 80 12.42 -9.72 -11.31
CA PRO A 80 12.76 -8.98 -10.09
C PRO A 80 12.84 -7.47 -10.33
N PHE A 81 12.44 -6.70 -9.32
CA PHE A 81 12.62 -5.25 -9.31
C PHE A 81 14.09 -4.87 -9.17
N GLN A 82 14.45 -3.70 -9.70
CA GLN A 82 15.72 -3.05 -9.45
C GLN A 82 15.47 -1.84 -8.55
N PHE A 83 16.07 -1.85 -7.36
CA PHE A 83 15.97 -0.77 -6.38
C PHE A 83 17.26 0.04 -6.39
N ASN A 84 17.19 1.31 -6.79
CA ASN A 84 18.36 2.20 -6.78
C ASN A 84 18.23 3.22 -5.66
N ASN A 85 19.30 3.39 -4.87
CA ASN A 85 19.39 4.31 -3.73
C ASN A 85 18.32 4.11 -2.65
N TYR A 86 17.74 2.91 -2.54
CA TYR A 86 16.76 2.58 -1.49
C TYR A 86 17.39 2.48 -0.10
N GLN A 87 18.68 2.12 -0.05
CA GLN A 87 19.52 2.06 1.14
C GLN A 87 20.02 3.44 1.59
N GLN A 88 19.86 4.48 0.76
CA GLN A 88 20.31 5.82 1.11
C GLN A 88 19.50 6.34 2.30
N ILE A 89 20.20 6.69 3.37
CA ILE A 89 19.58 7.30 4.54
C ILE A 89 19.20 8.73 4.20
N PHE A 90 17.98 9.11 4.56
CA PHE A 90 17.51 10.49 4.47
C PHE A 90 16.87 10.93 5.79
N ARG A 91 16.81 12.25 5.96
CA ARG A 91 16.03 12.91 7.01
C ARG A 91 14.72 13.37 6.40
N GLY A 92 13.62 13.14 7.09
CA GLY A 92 12.30 13.53 6.61
C GLY A 92 11.44 14.10 7.72
N THR A 93 10.24 14.50 7.34
CA THR A 93 9.16 14.84 8.26
C THR A 93 8.13 13.73 8.19
N ILE A 94 7.82 13.15 9.35
CA ILE A 94 6.69 12.25 9.52
C ILE A 94 5.54 13.05 10.10
N LYS A 95 4.34 12.89 9.52
CA LYS A 95 3.15 13.64 9.90
C LYS A 95 1.94 12.74 10.04
N ASN A 96 1.09 13.07 10.99
CA ASN A 96 -0.29 12.65 10.99
C ASN A 96 -1.06 13.64 10.11
N ASN A 97 -1.45 13.23 8.90
CA ASN A 97 -2.12 14.13 7.95
C ASN A 97 -3.66 14.12 8.08
N GLY A 98 -4.20 13.53 9.15
CA GLY A 98 -5.63 13.39 9.38
C GLY A 98 -6.27 12.16 8.74
N HIS A 99 -5.52 11.46 7.89
CA HIS A 99 -5.99 10.25 7.20
C HIS A 99 -5.00 9.08 7.29
N SER A 100 -3.73 9.37 7.55
CA SER A 100 -2.64 8.40 7.61
C SER A 100 -1.42 9.02 8.29
N VAL A 101 -0.42 8.18 8.55
CA VAL A 101 0.96 8.59 8.80
C VAL A 101 1.68 8.65 7.46
N GLN A 102 2.19 9.83 7.10
CA GLN A 102 2.87 10.05 5.81
C GLN A 102 4.28 10.60 6.01
N VAL A 103 5.22 10.15 5.19
CA VAL A 103 6.59 10.65 5.12
C VAL A 103 6.93 11.02 3.67
N GLY A 104 7.43 12.23 3.45
CA GLY A 104 7.97 12.65 2.16
C GLY A 104 9.34 12.01 1.91
N VAL A 105 9.59 11.56 0.68
CA VAL A 105 10.84 10.92 0.28
C VAL A 105 11.56 11.81 -0.74
N PRO A 106 12.86 12.13 -0.56
CA PRO A 106 13.62 12.80 -1.58
C PRO A 106 13.62 12.01 -2.90
N HIS A 107 13.53 12.71 -4.04
CA HIS A 107 13.43 12.10 -5.38
C HIS A 107 14.76 11.46 -5.88
N LEU A 108 15.52 10.83 -4.97
CA LEU A 108 16.82 10.20 -5.21
C LEU A 108 16.71 8.68 -5.39
N SER A 109 15.75 8.05 -4.72
CA SER A 109 15.51 6.60 -4.81
C SER A 109 14.58 6.30 -5.98
N THR A 110 14.93 5.28 -6.78
CA THR A 110 14.15 4.88 -7.95
C THR A 110 13.93 3.38 -8.02
N ILE A 111 12.87 3.00 -8.73
CA ILE A 111 12.54 1.61 -9.08
C ILE A 111 12.43 1.45 -10.58
N SER A 112 12.87 0.31 -11.08
CA SER A 112 12.66 -0.16 -12.45
C SER A 112 12.57 -1.69 -12.46
N GLY A 113 12.44 -2.29 -13.64
CA GLY A 113 12.21 -3.73 -13.75
C GLY A 113 10.79 -4.11 -13.32
N GLY A 114 10.59 -5.38 -12.98
CA GLY A 114 9.27 -5.90 -12.59
C GLY A 114 8.16 -5.64 -13.59
N GLY A 115 8.47 -5.52 -14.89
CA GLY A 115 7.51 -5.17 -15.94
C GLY A 115 7.00 -3.72 -15.91
N LEU A 116 7.65 -2.80 -15.19
CA LEU A 116 7.36 -1.37 -15.31
C LEU A 116 7.87 -0.84 -16.67
N PRO A 117 7.15 0.12 -17.31
CA PRO A 117 7.52 0.61 -18.64
C PRO A 117 8.76 1.51 -18.64
N THR A 118 9.12 2.07 -17.48
CA THR A 118 10.26 2.97 -17.30
C THR A 118 10.70 2.99 -15.83
N SER A 119 11.66 3.85 -15.50
CA SER A 119 12.05 4.14 -14.12
C SER A 119 11.07 5.10 -13.45
N TYR A 120 10.78 4.84 -12.17
CA TYR A 120 9.93 5.67 -11.32
C TYR A 120 10.71 6.09 -10.08
N LYS A 121 10.58 7.36 -9.67
CA LYS A 121 11.23 7.89 -8.46
C LYS A 121 10.27 7.96 -7.29
N ALA A 122 10.73 7.59 -6.10
CA ALA A 122 9.96 7.61 -4.88
C ALA A 122 9.61 9.06 -4.50
N VAL A 123 8.39 9.27 -3.99
CA VAL A 123 7.89 10.60 -3.62
C VAL A 123 7.41 10.66 -2.17
N GLN A 124 6.77 9.61 -1.69
CA GLN A 124 6.31 9.48 -0.31
C GLN A 124 6.05 8.01 0.04
N PHE A 125 5.98 7.71 1.33
CA PHE A 125 5.27 6.53 1.79
C PHE A 125 4.23 6.88 2.86
N HIS A 126 3.21 6.04 2.97
CA HIS A 126 2.16 6.14 3.98
C HIS A 126 1.58 4.77 4.32
N LEU A 127 0.81 4.69 5.40
CA LEU A 127 0.30 3.42 5.92
C LEU A 127 -1.22 3.43 6.09
N HIS A 128 -1.83 2.26 5.96
CA HIS A 128 -3.23 1.99 6.27
C HIS A 128 -3.29 0.93 7.36
N TRP A 129 -4.22 1.06 8.30
CA TRP A 129 -4.31 0.15 9.44
C TRP A 129 -5.72 0.01 10.00
N GLY A 130 -5.85 -1.07 10.75
CA GLY A 130 -7.09 -1.50 11.37
C GLY A 130 -7.31 -0.88 12.75
N ASN A 131 -8.02 -1.63 13.59
CA ASN A 131 -8.16 -1.30 15.00
C ASN A 131 -7.26 -2.22 15.83
N ASN A 132 -6.37 -1.64 16.64
CA ASN A 132 -5.55 -2.35 17.62
C ASN A 132 -4.81 -3.60 17.08
N GLY A 133 -4.24 -3.51 15.88
CA GLY A 133 -3.46 -4.59 15.26
C GLY A 133 -4.21 -5.51 14.30
N GLY A 134 -5.40 -5.10 13.84
CA GLY A 134 -6.02 -5.63 12.63
C GLY A 134 -7.51 -5.94 12.76
N PRO A 135 -8.19 -6.23 11.64
CA PRO A 135 -7.71 -6.15 10.24
C PRO A 135 -7.71 -4.72 9.68
N GLY A 136 -6.88 -4.43 8.67
CA GLY A 136 -6.57 -3.06 8.26
C GLY A 136 -5.86 -2.78 6.93
N SER A 137 -5.45 -3.79 6.16
CA SER A 137 -4.91 -3.58 4.81
C SER A 137 -5.99 -3.09 3.85
N GLU A 138 -5.63 -2.33 2.82
CA GLU A 138 -6.60 -1.90 1.80
C GLU A 138 -6.91 -3.06 0.85
N HIS A 139 -5.86 -3.73 0.36
CA HIS A 139 -5.99 -4.93 -0.44
C HIS A 139 -6.28 -6.14 0.43
N THR A 140 -6.91 -7.14 -0.17
CA THR A 140 -7.15 -8.46 0.43
C THR A 140 -6.63 -9.54 -0.50
N ILE A 141 -6.23 -10.68 0.07
CA ILE A 141 -5.78 -11.87 -0.66
C ILE A 141 -6.76 -12.99 -0.37
N ASP A 142 -7.44 -13.50 -1.40
CA ASP A 142 -8.49 -14.52 -1.28
C ASP A 142 -9.61 -14.16 -0.26
N GLY A 143 -9.83 -12.87 -0.04
CA GLY A 143 -10.79 -12.34 0.93
C GLY A 143 -10.22 -12.05 2.31
N GLU A 144 -8.98 -12.47 2.60
CA GLU A 144 -8.31 -12.21 3.87
C GLU A 144 -7.68 -10.80 3.90
N GLN A 145 -7.88 -10.10 5.01
CA GLN A 145 -7.37 -8.75 5.24
C GLN A 145 -6.26 -8.79 6.30
N TYR A 146 -5.11 -8.20 5.98
CA TYR A 146 -3.95 -8.14 6.88
C TYR A 146 -4.12 -7.01 7.91
N PRO A 147 -3.38 -7.02 9.03
CA PRO A 147 -3.40 -5.95 10.03
C PRO A 147 -3.20 -4.52 9.50
N MET A 148 -2.30 -4.35 8.53
CA MET A 148 -1.89 -3.06 7.97
C MET A 148 -1.35 -3.22 6.55
N GLU A 149 -1.22 -2.11 5.83
CA GLU A 149 -0.58 -2.04 4.52
C GLU A 149 0.27 -0.77 4.36
N LEU A 150 1.50 -0.92 3.88
CA LEU A 150 2.40 0.18 3.52
C LEU A 150 2.28 0.45 2.02
N HIS A 151 2.12 1.72 1.66
CA HIS A 151 2.23 2.21 0.29
C HIS A 151 3.49 3.05 0.13
N ILE A 152 4.38 2.64 -0.77
CA ILE A 152 5.48 3.48 -1.28
C ILE A 152 5.09 3.98 -2.66
N VAL A 153 4.84 5.29 -2.75
CA VAL A 153 4.36 5.94 -3.96
C VAL A 153 5.54 6.46 -4.77
N HIS A 154 5.51 6.18 -6.07
CA HIS A 154 6.50 6.62 -7.04
C HIS A 154 5.82 7.28 -8.24
N MET A 155 6.51 8.21 -8.89
CA MET A 155 6.08 8.79 -10.16
C MET A 155 7.11 8.54 -11.26
N LYS A 156 6.68 8.46 -12.53
CA LYS A 156 7.61 8.31 -13.67
C LYS A 156 8.71 9.36 -13.57
N HIS A 157 9.95 8.93 -13.81
CA HIS A 157 11.14 9.71 -13.47
C HIS A 157 11.17 11.11 -14.11
N HIS A 158 10.63 11.27 -15.33
CA HIS A 158 10.66 12.52 -16.07
C HIS A 158 9.70 13.60 -15.55
N TYR A 159 8.69 13.24 -14.74
CA TYR A 159 7.78 14.22 -14.14
C TYR A 159 8.43 14.93 -12.95
N THR A 160 8.15 16.22 -12.79
CA THR A 160 8.66 17.03 -11.68
C THR A 160 7.77 16.95 -10.44
N ASP A 161 6.47 16.72 -10.63
CA ASP A 161 5.46 16.72 -9.59
C ASP A 161 4.39 15.64 -9.82
N LEU A 162 3.75 15.23 -8.72
CA LEU A 162 2.78 14.14 -8.74
C LEU A 162 1.48 14.54 -9.46
N THR A 163 1.09 15.82 -9.43
CA THR A 163 -0.13 16.30 -10.08
C THR A 163 -0.06 16.11 -11.59
N THR A 164 1.06 16.49 -12.21
CA THR A 164 1.31 16.28 -13.63
C THR A 164 1.39 14.79 -13.95
N ALA A 165 2.08 14.00 -13.11
CA ALA A 165 2.17 12.55 -13.30
C ALA A 165 0.79 11.87 -13.26
N LEU A 166 -0.13 12.32 -12.41
CA LEU A 166 -1.49 11.75 -12.31
C LEU A 166 -2.35 11.96 -13.56
N SER A 167 -1.94 12.83 -14.49
CA SER A 167 -2.61 12.99 -15.80
C SER A 167 -2.17 11.93 -16.82
N ASP A 168 -1.11 11.17 -16.53
CA ASP A 168 -0.66 10.01 -17.31
C ASP A 168 -1.30 8.73 -16.71
N PRO A 169 -2.01 7.91 -17.50
CA PRO A 169 -2.64 6.66 -17.04
C PRO A 169 -1.67 5.64 -16.40
N GLU A 170 -0.37 5.81 -16.60
CA GLU A 170 0.69 5.00 -15.99
C GLU A 170 1.70 5.86 -15.22
N GLY A 171 1.39 7.13 -14.95
CA GLY A 171 2.33 8.09 -14.39
C GLY A 171 2.78 7.77 -12.97
N VAL A 172 2.04 6.93 -12.25
CA VAL A 172 2.32 6.54 -10.86
C VAL A 172 2.50 5.03 -10.74
N ALA A 173 3.48 4.61 -9.95
CA ALA A 173 3.66 3.23 -9.52
C ALA A 173 3.60 3.17 -7.99
N VAL A 174 2.79 2.27 -7.44
CA VAL A 174 2.70 2.06 -6.00
C VAL A 174 3.12 0.65 -5.66
N LEU A 175 4.05 0.54 -4.71
CA LEU A 175 4.43 -0.71 -4.08
C LEU A 175 3.65 -0.86 -2.77
N GLY A 176 2.83 -1.89 -2.68
CA GLY A 176 2.06 -2.28 -1.51
C GLY A 176 2.72 -3.43 -0.77
N PHE A 177 2.82 -3.31 0.55
CA PHE A 177 3.37 -4.34 1.43
C PHE A 177 2.42 -4.58 2.60
N PHE A 178 1.97 -5.82 2.76
CA PHE A 178 1.18 -6.23 3.91
C PHE A 178 2.05 -6.30 5.16
N TYR A 179 1.43 -6.15 6.32
CA TYR A 179 2.04 -6.45 7.61
C TYR A 179 1.41 -7.69 8.23
N GLU A 180 2.18 -8.43 9.01
CA GLU A 180 1.67 -9.53 9.83
C GLU A 180 2.11 -9.39 11.29
N ARG A 181 1.35 -10.01 12.18
CA ARG A 181 1.71 -10.08 13.60
C ARG A 181 2.88 -11.05 13.80
N SER A 182 3.89 -10.58 14.52
CA SER A 182 5.05 -11.35 14.98
C SER A 182 5.11 -11.42 16.51
N ASN A 183 5.80 -12.45 17.01
CA ASN A 183 6.13 -12.59 18.44
C ASN A 183 7.30 -11.69 18.86
N SER A 184 8.03 -11.09 17.93
CA SER A 184 9.18 -10.24 18.21
C SER A 184 9.03 -8.88 17.56
N ALA A 185 9.47 -7.83 18.27
CA ALA A 185 9.50 -6.48 17.73
C ALA A 185 10.49 -6.39 16.57
N ASN A 186 10.07 -5.75 15.49
CA ASN A 186 10.93 -5.45 14.37
C ASN A 186 11.65 -4.12 14.63
N ARG A 187 12.90 -4.21 15.09
CA ARG A 187 13.72 -3.06 15.47
C ARG A 187 13.98 -2.08 14.33
N LYS A 188 13.84 -2.51 13.07
CA LYS A 188 13.88 -1.62 11.90
C LYS A 188 12.76 -0.58 11.94
N TYR A 189 11.66 -0.81 12.65
CA TYR A 189 10.56 0.14 12.75
C TYR A 189 10.65 1.08 13.96
N ASP A 190 11.59 0.88 14.88
CA ASP A 190 11.73 1.70 16.10
C ASP A 190 11.78 3.22 15.80
N PRO A 191 12.48 3.72 14.76
CA PRO A 191 12.45 5.15 14.42
C PRO A 191 11.06 5.67 14.07
N ILE A 192 10.25 4.87 13.36
CA ILE A 192 8.88 5.25 13.01
C ILE A 192 8.01 5.19 14.26
N ILE A 193 8.03 4.07 14.98
CA ILE A 193 7.21 3.85 16.18
C ILE A 193 7.46 4.93 17.23
N ASN A 194 8.72 5.29 17.48
CA ASN A 194 9.06 6.35 18.43
C ASN A 194 8.57 7.73 17.96
N ALA A 195 8.62 8.01 16.65
CA ALA A 195 8.15 9.27 16.12
C ALA A 195 6.62 9.42 16.20
N LEU A 196 5.85 8.31 16.16
CA LEU A 196 4.39 8.31 16.31
C LEU A 196 3.96 8.97 17.62
N LEU A 197 4.72 8.78 18.70
CA LEU A 197 4.45 9.35 20.02
C LEU A 197 4.45 10.89 20.02
N SER A 198 5.12 11.52 19.05
CA SER A 198 5.19 12.98 18.88
C SER A 198 4.21 13.52 17.84
N ILE A 199 3.39 12.66 17.21
CA ILE A 199 2.43 13.06 16.18
C ILE A 199 1.02 12.53 16.43
N ALA A 200 0.64 12.47 17.71
CA ALA A 200 -0.62 11.88 18.13
C ALA A 200 -1.83 12.60 17.52
N ALA A 201 -1.85 13.94 17.50
CA ALA A 201 -2.97 14.69 16.96
C ALA A 201 -2.86 14.91 15.45
N THR A 202 -3.99 15.19 14.82
CA THR A 202 -3.99 15.53 13.40
C THR A 202 -3.22 16.82 13.13
N ASN A 203 -2.48 16.84 12.00
CA ASN A 203 -1.54 17.89 11.58
C ASN A 203 -0.26 18.00 12.40
N ASP A 204 -0.11 17.23 13.48
CA ASP A 204 1.17 17.09 14.14
C ASP A 204 2.20 16.49 13.18
N ASN A 205 3.43 16.97 13.31
CA ASN A 205 4.56 16.45 12.57
C ASN A 205 5.83 16.52 13.42
N THR A 206 6.79 15.66 13.11
CA THR A 206 8.10 15.65 13.75
C THR A 206 9.19 15.22 12.76
N SER A 207 10.45 15.47 13.12
CA SER A 207 11.58 15.05 12.32
C SER A 207 11.85 13.55 12.49
N LEU A 208 11.98 12.84 11.37
CA LEU A 208 12.43 11.45 11.33
C LEU A 208 13.94 11.46 11.03
N ALA A 209 14.74 11.19 12.07
CA ALA A 209 16.16 11.56 12.08
C ALA A 209 17.04 10.75 11.12
N SER A 210 16.72 9.47 10.86
CA SER A 210 17.43 8.60 9.92
C SER A 210 16.52 7.45 9.49
N VAL A 211 16.09 7.44 8.23
CA VAL A 211 15.34 6.33 7.64
C VAL A 211 15.86 6.03 6.23
N SER A 212 15.76 4.78 5.79
CA SER A 212 15.95 4.37 4.40
C SER A 212 14.73 3.58 3.93
N LEU A 213 14.48 3.51 2.62
CA LEU A 213 13.34 2.72 2.12
C LEU A 213 13.59 1.22 2.29
N THR A 214 14.83 0.74 2.13
CA THR A 214 15.20 -0.68 2.35
C THR A 214 14.86 -1.17 3.77
N GLN A 215 14.87 -0.27 4.76
CA GLN A 215 14.49 -0.58 6.15
C GLN A 215 13.00 -0.94 6.28
N LEU A 216 12.16 -0.45 5.38
CA LEU A 216 10.69 -0.54 5.43
C LEU A 216 10.11 -1.69 4.61
N ILE A 217 10.95 -2.45 3.92
CA ILE A 217 10.51 -3.49 2.99
C ILE A 217 11.20 -4.82 3.36
N PRO A 218 10.66 -5.97 2.91
CA PRO A 218 11.37 -7.24 2.99
C PRO A 218 12.74 -7.17 2.29
N SER A 219 13.61 -8.14 2.55
CA SER A 219 14.83 -8.25 1.76
C SER A 219 14.48 -8.50 0.28
N GLU A 220 15.27 -7.96 -0.64
CA GLU A 220 14.97 -8.05 -2.08
C GLU A 220 14.86 -9.51 -2.57
N GLN A 221 15.58 -10.44 -1.93
CA GLN A 221 15.47 -11.87 -2.24
C GLN A 221 14.07 -12.44 -1.93
N ASN A 222 13.37 -11.85 -0.96
CA ASN A 222 12.00 -12.21 -0.57
C ASN A 222 10.95 -11.39 -1.32
N MET A 223 11.33 -10.61 -2.34
CA MET A 223 10.42 -9.76 -3.12
C MET A 223 10.26 -10.23 -4.58
N THR A 224 10.55 -11.50 -4.84
CA THR A 224 10.45 -12.10 -6.18
C THR A 224 9.01 -12.50 -6.56
N SER A 225 8.14 -12.69 -5.57
CA SER A 225 6.72 -13.06 -5.75
C SER A 225 5.81 -11.87 -5.44
N TYR A 226 5.06 -11.42 -6.44
CA TYR A 226 4.16 -10.27 -6.32
C TYR A 226 3.03 -10.31 -7.35
N TYR A 227 1.97 -9.57 -7.05
CA TYR A 227 0.84 -9.33 -7.95
C TYR A 227 0.95 -7.97 -8.63
N ARG A 228 0.47 -7.87 -9.86
CA ARG A 228 0.48 -6.66 -10.68
C ARG A 228 -0.88 -6.39 -11.30
N TYR A 229 -1.37 -5.15 -11.17
CA TYR A 229 -2.56 -4.70 -11.89
C TYR A 229 -2.55 -3.17 -12.10
N LYS A 230 -3.41 -2.68 -13.00
CA LYS A 230 -3.66 -1.23 -13.18
C LYS A 230 -4.88 -0.81 -12.37
N GLY A 231 -4.76 0.28 -11.64
CA GLY A 231 -5.78 0.75 -10.73
C GLY A 231 -5.73 2.25 -10.48
N SER A 232 -6.20 2.65 -9.31
CA SER A 232 -6.31 4.06 -8.92
C SER A 232 -5.54 4.39 -7.64
N LEU A 233 -5.50 5.67 -7.31
CA LEU A 233 -5.32 6.10 -5.92
C LEU A 233 -6.47 5.57 -5.06
N THR A 234 -6.21 5.30 -3.78
CA THR A 234 -7.16 4.70 -2.84
C THR A 234 -7.81 5.71 -1.89
N THR A 235 -7.50 7.00 -2.06
CA THR A 235 -8.14 8.12 -1.36
C THR A 235 -8.74 9.10 -2.36
N PRO A 236 -9.66 9.99 -1.94
CA PRO A 236 -10.29 10.98 -2.80
C PRO A 236 -9.30 11.81 -3.63
N GLY A 237 -9.62 11.91 -4.91
CA GLY A 237 -8.63 12.04 -5.99
C GLY A 237 -8.80 10.86 -6.94
N CYS A 238 -8.76 9.64 -6.39
CA CYS A 238 -9.20 8.38 -7.01
C CYS A 238 -8.74 8.15 -8.46
N THR A 239 -7.65 8.81 -8.87
CA THR A 239 -7.24 8.89 -10.26
C THR A 239 -6.73 7.54 -10.73
N GLU A 240 -7.26 7.06 -11.85
CA GLU A 240 -6.93 5.76 -12.48
C GLU A 240 -5.61 5.85 -13.26
N ALA A 241 -4.53 6.16 -12.54
CA ALA A 241 -3.19 6.42 -13.07
C ALA A 241 -2.09 5.52 -12.45
N VAL A 242 -2.49 4.48 -11.72
CA VAL A 242 -1.59 3.72 -10.85
C VAL A 242 -1.31 2.33 -11.39
N ILE A 243 -0.03 1.99 -11.54
CA ILE A 243 0.45 0.62 -11.67
C ILE A 243 0.73 0.07 -10.27
N TRP A 244 -0.09 -0.85 -9.80
CA TRP A 244 0.03 -1.46 -8.49
C TRP A 244 0.95 -2.68 -8.51
N THR A 245 1.77 -2.83 -7.48
CA THR A 245 2.54 -4.04 -7.19
C THR A 245 2.33 -4.41 -5.73
N LEU A 246 1.79 -5.60 -5.46
CA LEU A 246 1.56 -6.11 -4.10
C LEU A 246 2.50 -7.28 -3.85
N PHE A 247 3.44 -7.13 -2.91
CA PHE A 247 4.37 -8.21 -2.56
C PHE A 247 3.69 -9.23 -1.63
N GLU A 248 3.94 -10.52 -1.88
CA GLU A 248 3.30 -11.60 -1.13
C GLU A 248 3.82 -11.73 0.31
N ASN A 249 5.12 -11.51 0.51
CA ASN A 249 5.74 -11.68 1.83
C ASN A 249 5.44 -10.47 2.72
N PRO A 250 4.67 -10.66 3.81
CA PRO A 250 4.33 -9.58 4.72
C PRO A 250 5.53 -9.15 5.58
N ILE A 251 5.44 -7.93 6.12
CA ILE A 251 6.42 -7.37 7.03
C ILE A 251 5.99 -7.71 8.48
N PRO A 252 6.84 -8.38 9.26
CA PRO A 252 6.50 -8.72 10.64
C PRO A 252 6.61 -7.49 11.55
N LEU A 253 5.60 -7.27 12.40
CA LEU A 253 5.61 -6.32 13.52
C LEU A 253 5.07 -6.98 14.78
N SER A 254 5.57 -6.59 15.97
CA SER A 254 4.95 -7.06 17.21
C SER A 254 3.55 -6.47 17.40
N MET A 255 2.73 -7.11 18.23
CA MET A 255 1.40 -6.61 18.56
C MET A 255 1.43 -5.18 19.14
N ASP A 256 2.44 -4.86 19.95
CA ASP A 256 2.59 -3.53 20.54
C ASP A 256 2.92 -2.48 19.46
N GLN A 257 3.82 -2.80 18.53
CA GLN A 257 4.14 -1.92 17.40
C GLN A 257 2.91 -1.66 16.51
N LEU A 258 2.10 -2.70 16.25
CA LEU A 258 0.87 -2.56 15.48
C LEU A 258 -0.17 -1.67 16.20
N ARG A 259 -0.29 -1.79 17.53
CA ARG A 259 -1.24 -1.02 18.34
C ARG A 259 -0.90 0.46 18.44
N THR A 260 0.38 0.84 18.40
CA THR A 260 0.80 2.26 18.46
C THR A 260 0.12 3.11 17.38
N PHE A 261 -0.15 2.55 16.20
CA PHE A 261 -0.86 3.27 15.14
C PHE A 261 -2.30 3.65 15.51
N SER A 262 -2.99 2.85 16.36
CA SER A 262 -4.35 3.11 16.84
C SER A 262 -4.41 4.17 17.95
N GLU A 263 -3.26 4.60 18.48
CA GLU A 263 -3.16 5.66 19.49
C GLU A 263 -3.23 7.06 18.88
N LEU A 264 -2.90 7.19 17.59
CA LEU A 264 -3.05 8.41 16.82
C LEU A 264 -4.51 8.85 16.76
N LYS A 265 -4.76 10.14 16.52
CA LYS A 265 -6.10 10.75 16.55
C LYS A 265 -6.48 11.42 15.23
N PHE A 266 -7.73 11.25 14.85
CA PHE A 266 -8.41 12.07 13.84
C PHE A 266 -8.67 13.49 14.37
N HIS A 267 -9.15 14.39 13.50
CA HIS A 267 -9.48 15.78 13.83
C HIS A 267 -10.51 15.92 14.97
N ASP A 268 -11.41 14.95 15.13
CA ASP A 268 -12.44 14.93 16.18
C ASP A 268 -11.94 14.34 17.52
N GLY A 269 -10.64 14.04 17.62
CA GLY A 269 -10.01 13.48 18.82
C GLY A 269 -10.26 11.97 19.02
N LYS A 270 -11.00 11.30 18.12
CA LYS A 270 -11.16 9.85 18.16
C LYS A 270 -9.89 9.15 17.68
N SER A 271 -9.70 7.90 18.11
CA SER A 271 -8.60 7.06 17.61
C SER A 271 -8.67 6.90 16.09
N MET A 272 -7.52 7.12 15.45
CA MET A 272 -7.31 6.92 14.02
C MET A 272 -7.23 5.43 13.76
N VAL A 273 -8.35 4.83 13.36
CA VAL A 273 -8.48 3.40 13.05
C VAL A 273 -9.34 3.22 11.81
N GLY A 274 -9.21 2.07 11.14
CA GLY A 274 -9.99 1.79 9.94
C GLY A 274 -9.66 2.76 8.81
N THR A 275 -8.38 3.09 8.65
CA THR A 275 -7.89 4.07 7.69
C THR A 275 -7.74 3.46 6.29
N PHE A 276 -8.72 2.67 5.83
CA PHE A 276 -8.67 1.98 4.55
C PHE A 276 -9.99 2.13 3.78
N ARG A 277 -9.89 2.15 2.46
CA ARG A 277 -11.03 2.10 1.55
C ARG A 277 -11.51 0.65 1.40
N PRO A 278 -12.83 0.39 1.33
CA PRO A 278 -13.35 -0.92 0.96
C PRO A 278 -12.84 -1.39 -0.41
N VAL A 279 -12.72 -2.71 -0.59
CA VAL A 279 -12.33 -3.31 -1.87
C VAL A 279 -13.30 -2.92 -3.00
N GLN A 280 -12.72 -2.64 -4.16
CA GLN A 280 -13.43 -2.20 -5.35
C GLN A 280 -13.61 -3.37 -6.34
N PRO A 281 -14.67 -3.37 -7.15
CA PRO A 281 -14.86 -4.39 -8.17
C PRO A 281 -13.72 -4.44 -9.19
N LEU A 282 -13.30 -5.65 -9.57
CA LEU A 282 -12.23 -5.83 -10.54
C LEU A 282 -12.62 -5.36 -11.95
N ASN A 283 -13.91 -5.41 -12.31
CA ASN A 283 -14.48 -4.90 -13.56
C ASN A 283 -13.75 -5.37 -14.83
N GLY A 284 -13.44 -6.67 -14.90
CA GLY A 284 -12.81 -7.28 -16.06
C GLY A 284 -11.30 -7.04 -16.20
N ARG A 285 -10.68 -6.25 -15.31
CA ARG A 285 -9.21 -6.16 -15.23
C ARG A 285 -8.61 -7.52 -14.92
N LYS A 286 -7.39 -7.73 -15.39
CA LYS A 286 -6.58 -8.91 -15.07
C LYS A 286 -5.59 -8.56 -13.97
N VAL A 287 -5.38 -9.52 -13.07
CA VAL A 287 -4.28 -9.49 -12.12
C VAL A 287 -3.21 -10.44 -12.63
N LEU A 288 -2.01 -9.91 -12.80
CA LEU A 288 -0.83 -10.68 -13.19
C LEU A 288 -0.07 -11.10 -11.93
N TRP A 289 0.67 -12.21 -12.02
CA TRP A 289 1.49 -12.76 -10.95
C TRP A 289 2.90 -13.04 -11.46
N SER A 290 3.93 -12.64 -10.72
CA SER A 290 5.33 -12.87 -11.12
C SER A 290 5.75 -14.34 -11.03
N GLY A 291 5.07 -15.12 -10.19
CA GLY A 291 5.47 -16.48 -9.88
C GLY A 291 6.49 -16.55 -8.73
N SER A 292 6.58 -17.72 -8.10
CA SER A 292 7.63 -18.04 -7.14
C SER A 292 8.93 -18.25 -7.89
N GLY A 293 9.78 -17.23 -7.97
CA GLY A 293 11.11 -17.32 -8.54
C GLY A 293 12.00 -18.23 -7.69
N VAL A 294 11.98 -19.55 -7.93
CA VAL A 294 13.16 -20.37 -7.64
C VAL A 294 14.19 -19.95 -8.68
N VAL A 295 15.10 -19.05 -8.29
CA VAL A 295 16.32 -18.83 -9.06
C VAL A 295 17.06 -20.16 -8.99
N LEU A 296 16.92 -21.00 -10.02
CA LEU A 296 17.86 -22.10 -10.23
C LEU A 296 19.21 -21.42 -10.42
N ALA A 297 20.01 -21.44 -9.36
CA ALA A 297 21.35 -20.88 -9.36
C ALA A 297 22.14 -21.55 -10.49
N SER A 298 22.42 -20.74 -11.51
CA SER A 298 23.48 -20.82 -12.51
C SER A 298 23.75 -22.18 -13.17
N SER A 299 23.60 -22.16 -14.49
CA SER A 299 24.17 -23.06 -15.50
C SER A 299 25.70 -23.29 -15.40
N ALA A 300 26.37 -22.72 -14.38
CA ALA A 300 27.79 -22.92 -14.09
C ALA A 300 28.11 -24.29 -13.49
N LEU A 301 27.13 -25.04 -12.97
CA LEU A 301 27.34 -26.39 -12.42
C LEU A 301 27.25 -27.52 -13.46
N LEU A 302 26.80 -27.25 -14.70
CA LEU A 302 26.78 -28.27 -15.77
C LEU A 302 28.08 -28.37 -16.57
N ALA A 303 29.02 -27.43 -16.42
CA ALA A 303 30.28 -27.45 -17.17
C ALA A 303 31.44 -28.20 -16.47
N VAL A 304 31.27 -28.63 -15.21
CA VAL A 304 32.35 -29.32 -14.46
C VAL A 304 32.23 -30.86 -14.55
N ALA A 305 31.14 -31.40 -15.08
CA ALA A 305 30.97 -32.85 -15.25
C ALA A 305 31.51 -33.42 -16.58
N MET A 306 31.99 -32.59 -17.51
CA MET A 306 32.48 -33.03 -18.84
C MET A 306 33.99 -32.81 -19.06
N ALA A 307 34.74 -32.37 -18.06
CA ALA A 307 36.19 -32.16 -18.17
C ALA A 307 37.05 -33.30 -17.57
N THR A 308 36.46 -34.36 -17.01
CA THR A 308 37.18 -35.52 -16.47
C THR A 308 37.08 -36.78 -17.34
N ALA A 309 36.37 -36.75 -18.48
CA ALA A 309 36.16 -37.92 -19.33
C ALA A 309 37.06 -37.99 -20.59
N LEU A 310 37.94 -37.02 -20.84
CA LEU A 310 38.82 -36.98 -22.03
C LEU A 310 40.33 -36.95 -21.71
N GLY A 311 40.71 -37.22 -20.46
CA GLY A 311 42.10 -37.18 -19.99
C GLY A 311 42.83 -38.53 -19.91
N LEU A 312 42.27 -39.63 -20.42
CA LEU A 312 42.91 -40.95 -20.38
C LEU A 312 42.93 -41.61 -21.76
N SER A 313 43.86 -41.16 -22.61
CA SER A 313 44.50 -42.03 -23.61
C SER A 313 45.65 -41.29 -24.28
N GLN A 314 46.89 -41.54 -23.86
CA GLN A 314 48.03 -41.53 -24.79
C GLN A 314 48.95 -42.72 -24.48
N PRO A 315 49.35 -43.49 -25.52
CA PRO A 315 50.18 -44.68 -25.36
C PRO A 315 51.68 -44.38 -25.52
N TYR A 316 52.50 -45.16 -24.84
CA TYR A 316 53.84 -45.57 -25.27
C TYR A 316 53.93 -47.09 -25.15
#